data_AF-A0A9D4E6Y6-F1
#
_entry.id   AF-A0A9D4E6Y6-F1
#
_cell.length_a   1.000
_cell.length_b   1.000
_cell.length_c   1.000
_cell.angle_alpha   90.00
_cell.angle_beta   90.00
_cell.angle_gamma   90.00
#
_symmetry.space_group_name_H-M   'P 1'
#
loop_
_entity.id
_entity.type
_entity.pdbx_description
1 polymer ?
#
loop_
_entity_poly.entity_id
_entity_poly.type
_entity_poly.pdbx_seq_one_letter_code
_entity_poly.pdbx_strand_id
1 'polypeptide(L)'
;MVDCLIVELRKRLNAYSGLHKLFGFMTEFESLTLDDLQKCATHLVESYPDDIEASFVDEFVQFKAILEADQDRTITHMNGLLKLDGD
;
A
#
# COMPACT_ATOMS: atom_id res chain seq x y z
N MET A 1 15.36 32.78 -16.11
CA MET A 1 15.52 32.36 -14.70
C MET A 1 14.30 31.58 -14.20
N VAL A 2 13.07 32.06 -14.50
CA VAL A 2 11.81 31.32 -14.24
C VAL A 2 11.75 29.99 -15.02
N ASP A 3 12.26 29.95 -16.25
CA ASP A 3 12.23 28.73 -17.07
C ASP A 3 13.07 27.59 -16.48
N CYS A 4 14.26 27.90 -15.94
CA CYS A 4 15.09 26.90 -15.25
C CYS A 4 14.38 26.34 -14.01
N LEU A 5 13.69 27.19 -13.24
CA LEU A 5 12.93 26.74 -12.07
C LEU A 5 11.79 25.81 -12.50
N ILE A 6 11.06 26.14 -13.57
CA ILE A 6 9.98 25.30 -14.10
C ILE A 6 10.53 23.94 -14.56
N VAL A 7 11.66 23.93 -15.27
CA VAL A 7 12.29 22.68 -15.74
C VAL A 7 12.69 21.78 -14.57
N GLU A 8 13.34 22.32 -13.55
CA GLU A 8 13.78 21.54 -12.39
C GLU A 8 12.60 21.03 -11.55
N LEU A 9 11.54 21.83 -11.37
CA LEU A 9 10.32 21.39 -10.69
C LEU A 9 9.63 20.25 -11.44
N ARG A 10 9.54 20.34 -12.77
CA ARG A 10 8.99 19.27 -13.62
C ARG A 10 9.84 17.99 -13.54
N LYS A 11 11.16 18.13 -13.54
CA LYS A 11 12.09 17.00 -13.40
C LYS A 11 11.86 16.27 -12.08
N ARG A 12 11.74 17.00 -10.97
CA ARG A 12 11.43 16.43 -9.64
C ARG A 12 10.06 15.78 -9.62
N LEU A 13 9.04 16.46 -10.14
CA LEU A 13 7.69 15.90 -10.21
C LEU A 13 7.68 14.57 -10.95
N ASN A 14 8.31 14.51 -12.12
CA ASN A 14 8.38 13.29 -12.92
C ASN A 14 9.10 12.16 -12.18
N ALA A 15 10.21 12.46 -11.50
CA ALA A 15 10.93 11.48 -10.70
C ALA A 15 10.06 10.92 -9.56
N TYR A 16 9.39 11.80 -8.81
CA TYR A 16 8.50 11.38 -7.73
C TYR A 16 7.27 10.64 -8.23
N SER A 17 6.70 11.04 -9.37
CA SER A 17 5.60 10.29 -10.00
C SER A 17 6.04 8.89 -10.44
N GLY A 18 7.27 8.73 -10.92
CA GLY A 18 7.83 7.41 -11.23
C GLY A 18 7.96 6.54 -9.97
N LEU A 19 8.52 7.09 -8.90
CA LEU A 19 8.65 6.40 -7.62
C LEU A 19 7.28 6.00 -7.05
N HIS A 20 6.31 6.92 -7.08
CA HIS A 20 4.97 6.68 -6.59
C HIS A 20 4.23 5.62 -7.43
N LYS A 21 4.42 5.57 -8.75
CA LYS A 21 3.85 4.50 -9.58
C LYS A 21 4.34 3.11 -9.20
N LEU A 22 5.56 3.00 -8.65
CA LEU A 22 6.17 1.72 -8.32
C LEU A 22 5.94 1.31 -6.86
N PHE A 23 6.02 2.27 -5.93
CA PHE A 23 5.93 2.02 -4.49
C PHE A 23 4.67 2.59 -3.82
N GLY A 24 3.90 3.45 -4.50
CA GLY A 24 2.75 4.14 -3.91
C GLY A 24 1.66 3.21 -3.41
N PHE A 25 1.52 2.02 -4.01
CA PHE A 25 0.58 1.01 -3.53
C PHE A 25 0.86 0.58 -2.09
N MET A 26 2.11 0.64 -1.61
CA MET A 26 2.47 0.29 -0.22
C MET A 26 1.89 1.27 0.80
N THR A 27 1.52 2.48 0.40
CA THR A 27 0.86 3.46 1.27
C THR A 27 -0.66 3.45 1.12
N GLU A 28 -1.19 2.83 0.06
CA GLU A 28 -2.60 2.90 -0.33
C GLU A 28 -3.27 1.51 -0.34
N PHE A 29 -2.55 0.45 0.02
CA PHE A 29 -2.97 -0.96 -0.12
C PHE A 29 -4.27 -1.31 0.60
N GLU A 30 -4.59 -0.63 1.69
CA GLU A 30 -5.87 -0.80 2.39
C GLU A 30 -7.06 -0.50 1.46
N SER A 31 -6.92 0.53 0.61
CA SER A 31 -7.95 0.96 -0.34
C SER A 31 -7.97 0.18 -1.66
N LEU A 32 -6.93 -0.61 -1.94
CA LEU A 32 -6.80 -1.35 -3.21
C LEU A 32 -7.58 -2.67 -3.18
N THR A 33 -8.11 -3.07 -4.34
CA THR A 33 -8.64 -4.43 -4.48
C THR A 33 -7.51 -5.46 -4.45
N LEU A 34 -7.82 -6.72 -4.15
CA LEU A 34 -6.82 -7.79 -4.13
C LEU A 34 -6.13 -7.96 -5.49
N ASP A 35 -6.88 -7.84 -6.59
CA ASP A 35 -6.36 -7.95 -7.96
C ASP A 35 -5.41 -6.78 -8.29
N ASP A 36 -5.80 -5.56 -7.92
CA ASP A 36 -4.93 -4.38 -8.11
C ASP A 36 -3.66 -4.48 -7.26
N LEU A 37 -3.79 -4.96 -6.02
CA LEU A 37 -2.66 -5.16 -5.12
C LEU A 37 -1.67 -6.17 -5.69
N GLN A 38 -2.16 -7.30 -6.19
CA GLN A 38 -1.33 -8.33 -6.82
C GLN A 38 -0.63 -7.81 -8.07
N LYS A 39 -1.33 -7.03 -8.92
CA LYS A 39 -0.72 -6.40 -10.10
C LYS A 39 0.41 -5.44 -9.72
N CYS A 40 0.17 -4.56 -8.75
CA CYS A 40 1.17 -3.60 -8.29
C CYS A 40 2.38 -4.29 -7.66
N ALA A 41 2.15 -5.29 -6.80
CA ALA A 41 3.22 -6.06 -6.19
C ALA A 41 4.03 -6.86 -7.22
N THR A 42 3.36 -7.48 -8.21
CA THR A 42 4.03 -8.20 -9.30
C THR A 42 4.92 -7.26 -10.12
N HIS A 43 4.39 -6.09 -10.50
CA HIS A 43 5.16 -5.09 -11.22
C HIS A 43 6.39 -4.59 -10.45
N LEU A 44 6.30 -4.51 -9.11
CA LEU A 44 7.44 -4.19 -8.26
C LEU A 44 8.52 -5.29 -8.31
N VAL A 45 8.12 -6.56 -8.16
CA VAL A 45 9.04 -7.71 -8.25
C VAL A 45 9.72 -7.74 -9.62
N GLU A 46 8.96 -7.56 -10.70
CA GLU A 46 9.49 -7.53 -12.06
C GLU A 46 10.47 -6.37 -12.31
N SER A 47 10.30 -5.26 -11.60
CA SER A 47 11.20 -4.10 -11.69
C SER A 47 12.51 -4.31 -10.95
N TYR A 48 12.55 -5.21 -9.97
CA TYR A 48 13.71 -5.51 -9.12
C TYR A 48 13.87 -7.02 -8.89
N PRO A 49 14.05 -7.83 -9.95
CA PRO A 49 14.02 -9.29 -9.85
C PRO A 49 15.20 -9.88 -9.06
N ASP A 50 16.31 -9.15 -8.96
CA ASP A 50 17.49 -9.56 -8.21
C ASP A 50 17.42 -9.14 -6.73
N ASP A 51 16.56 -8.17 -6.38
CA ASP A 51 16.46 -7.61 -5.03
C ASP A 51 15.19 -8.07 -4.29
N ILE A 52 14.15 -8.48 -5.03
CA ILE A 52 12.84 -8.82 -4.48
C ILE A 52 12.42 -10.20 -4.96
N GLU A 53 12.12 -11.07 -3.99
CA GLU A 53 11.68 -12.44 -4.26
C GLU A 53 10.25 -12.47 -4.79
N ALA A 54 9.94 -13.44 -5.65
CA ALA A 54 8.59 -13.61 -6.20
C ALA A 54 7.52 -13.92 -5.13
N SER A 55 7.91 -14.46 -3.97
CA SER A 55 7.02 -14.71 -2.84
C SER A 55 6.46 -13.43 -2.24
N PHE A 56 7.09 -12.27 -2.48
CA PHE A 56 6.64 -10.97 -1.98
C PHE A 56 5.18 -10.67 -2.30
N VAL A 57 4.69 -11.07 -3.49
CA VAL A 57 3.30 -10.83 -3.90
C VAL A 57 2.33 -11.51 -2.94
N ASP A 58 2.57 -12.78 -2.62
CA ASP A 58 1.73 -13.57 -1.72
C ASP A 58 1.87 -13.11 -0.28
N GLU A 59 3.09 -12.79 0.16
CA GLU A 59 3.38 -12.27 1.49
C GLU A 59 2.65 -10.94 1.74
N PHE A 60 2.63 -10.05 0.75
CA PHE A 60 1.97 -8.75 0.88
C PHE A 60 0.43 -8.88 0.93
N VAL A 61 -0.13 -9.82 0.16
CA VAL A 61 -1.56 -10.15 0.25
C VAL A 61 -1.91 -10.71 1.63
N GLN A 62 -1.10 -11.61 2.17
CA GLN A 62 -1.29 -12.16 3.52
C GLN A 62 -1.16 -11.06 4.58
N PHE A 63 -0.18 -10.17 4.44
CA PHE A 63 0.01 -9.03 5.33
C PHE A 63 -1.24 -8.14 5.37
N LYS A 64 -1.81 -7.80 4.22
CA LYS A 64 -3.07 -7.05 4.15
C LYS A 64 -4.20 -7.78 4.90
N ALA A 65 -4.37 -9.07 4.64
CA ALA A 65 -5.43 -9.87 5.29
C ALA A 65 -5.26 -9.93 6.82
N ILE A 66 -4.01 -9.96 7.32
CA ILE A 66 -3.73 -9.93 8.76
C ILE A 66 -4.15 -8.58 9.37
N LEU A 67 -3.86 -7.47 8.70
CA LEU A 67 -4.24 -6.13 9.17
C LEU A 67 -5.76 -5.96 9.22
N GLU A 68 -6.47 -6.39 8.18
CA GLU A 68 -7.94 -6.36 8.14
C GLU A 68 -8.54 -7.19 9.28
N ALA A 69 -8.01 -8.41 9.52
CA ALA A 69 -8.47 -9.28 10.58
C ALA A 69 -8.22 -8.70 11.99
N ASP A 70 -7.13 -7.94 12.19
CA ASP A 70 -6.84 -7.29 13.47
C ASP A 70 -7.79 -6.11 13.76
N GLN A 71 -8.12 -5.35 12.71
CA GLN A 71 -9.11 -4.26 12.80
C GLN A 71 -10.50 -4.81 13.18
N ASP A 72 -10.91 -5.92 12.57
CA ASP A 72 -12.17 -6.60 12.89
C ASP A 72 -12.24 -7.11 14.33
N ARG A 73 -11.13 -7.66 14.86
CA ARG A 73 -11.04 -8.09 16.27
C ARG A 73 -11.23 -6.92 17.23
N THR A 74 -10.60 -5.78 16.91
CA THR A 74 -10.70 -4.57 17.73
C THR A 74 -12.14 -4.04 17.78
N ILE A 75 -12.81 -3.98 16.63
CA ILE A 75 -14.23 -3.59 16.53
C ILE A 75 -15.12 -4.56 17.31
N THR A 76 -14.89 -5.87 17.15
CA THR A 76 -15.65 -6.91 17.86
C THR A 76 -15.48 -6.77 19.38
N HIS A 77 -14.27 -6.51 19.86
CA HIS A 77 -13.99 -6.31 21.27
C HIS A 77 -14.70 -5.06 21.84
N MET A 78 -14.62 -3.92 21.14
CA MET A 78 -15.31 -2.68 21.55
C MET A 78 -16.83 -2.85 21.61
N ASN A 79 -17.41 -3.54 20.63
CA ASN A 79 -18.85 -3.85 20.62
C ASN A 79 -19.27 -4.78 21.77
N GLY A 80 -18.36 -5.62 22.27
CA GLY A 80 -18.59 -6.43 23.45
C GLY A 80 -18.66 -5.60 24.74
N LEU A 81 -17.76 -4.61 24.89
CA LEU A 81 -17.73 -3.73 26.07
C LEU A 81 -19.00 -2.87 26.18
N LEU A 82 -19.46 -2.28 25.07
CA LEU A 82 -20.66 -1.44 25.05
C LEU A 82 -21.96 -2.19 25.42
N LYS A 83 -21.99 -3.52 25.25
CA LYS A 83 -23.16 -4.34 25.63
C LYS A 83 -23.23 -4.64 27.13
N LEU A 84 -22.14 -4.48 27.87
CA LEU A 84 -22.08 -4.77 29.31
C LEU A 84 -22.53 -3.60 30.19
N ASP A 85 -22.54 -2.37 29.65
CA ASP A 85 -22.96 -1.15 30.37
C ASP A 85 -24.48 -0.87 30.24
N GLY A 86 -25.25 -1.79 29.64
CA GLY A 86 -26.67 -1.63 29.32
C GLY A 86 -27.68 -2.40 30.19
N ASP A 87 -27.23 -3.14 31.20
CA ASP A 87 -28.07 -3.96 32.11
C ASP A 87 -28.07 -3.43 33.56
#